data_AF-A0A4Q2YWV9-F1
#
_entry.id   AF-A0A4Q2YWV9-F1
#
_cell.length_a   1.000
_cell.length_b   1.000
_cell.length_c   1.000
_cell.angle_alpha   90.00
_cell.angle_beta   90.00
_cell.angle_gamma   90.00
#
_symmetry.space_group_name_H-M   'P 1'
#
loop_
_entity.id
_entity.type
_entity.pdbx_description
1 polymer ?
#
loop_
_entity_poly.entity_id
_entity_poly.type
_entity_poly.pdbx_seq_one_letter_code
_entity_poly.pdbx_strand_id
1 'polypeptide(L)'
;MKNIPEVEIWFVVGSQHLYGEGPLREVEAHGREIEASLDAALPVKVVAKPLMTRPQEIRALCQEAASDPKCAGLILWNHTFSPSKMWIGGLSTLTKPVCHFHTQYNRDLPWAAIDMDFMNLNQAAHG
;
A
#
# COMPACT_ATOMS: atom_id res chain seq x y z
N MET A 1 21.73 14.90 -17.22
CA MET A 1 21.22 13.62 -16.67
C MET A 1 20.81 13.84 -15.23
N LYS A 2 19.65 13.33 -14.78
CA LYS A 2 19.26 13.40 -13.38
C LYS A 2 20.16 12.44 -12.58
N ASN A 3 20.98 12.96 -11.66
CA ASN A 3 21.79 12.16 -10.73
C ASN A 3 20.89 11.62 -9.61
N ILE A 4 20.02 10.67 -9.96
CA ILE A 4 19.27 9.92 -8.96
C ILE A 4 20.07 8.65 -8.68
N PRO A 5 20.47 8.37 -7.43
CA PRO A 5 21.09 7.10 -7.06
C PRO A 5 20.21 5.91 -7.49
N GLU A 6 20.80 4.74 -7.70
CA GLU A 6 20.04 3.54 -8.06
C GLU A 6 19.26 3.02 -6.84
N VAL A 7 18.08 3.61 -6.61
CA VAL A 7 17.18 3.34 -5.48
C VAL A 7 15.77 3.02 -5.98
N GLU A 8 14.99 2.42 -5.09
CA GLU A 8 13.59 2.06 -5.30
C GLU A 8 12.69 2.60 -4.19
N ILE A 9 11.43 2.82 -4.54
CA ILE A 9 10.36 3.16 -3.61
C ILE A 9 9.47 1.94 -3.44
N TRP A 10 9.17 1.58 -2.20
CA TRP A 10 8.30 0.44 -1.92
C TRP A 10 6.85 0.90 -1.87
N PHE A 11 6.01 0.29 -2.70
CA PHE A 11 4.56 0.49 -2.65
C PHE A 11 3.93 -0.59 -1.77
N VAL A 12 3.21 -0.15 -0.73
CA VAL A 12 2.69 -1.03 0.31
C VAL A 12 1.19 -0.79 0.44
N VAL A 13 0.42 -1.84 0.22
CA VAL A 13 -1.04 -1.82 0.36
C VAL A 13 -1.44 -2.35 1.73
N GLY A 14 -2.29 -1.61 2.43
CA GLY A 14 -2.83 -1.95 3.74
C GLY A 14 -4.24 -2.54 3.67
N SER A 15 -4.46 -3.59 4.45
CA SER A 15 -5.76 -4.23 4.64
C SER A 15 -5.86 -4.92 6.01
N GLN A 16 -6.81 -5.85 6.18
CA GLN A 16 -6.91 -6.76 7.31
C GLN A 16 -7.45 -8.12 6.87
N HIS A 17 -6.99 -9.17 7.55
CA HIS A 17 -7.35 -10.56 7.25
C HIS A 17 -8.85 -10.88 7.40
N LEU A 18 -9.62 -10.03 8.11
CA LEU A 18 -11.06 -10.23 8.32
C LEU A 18 -11.90 -10.12 7.05
N TYR A 19 -11.37 -9.54 5.96
CA TYR A 19 -12.08 -9.43 4.68
C TYR A 19 -12.16 -10.74 3.89
N GLY A 20 -11.38 -11.77 4.26
CA GLY A 20 -11.38 -13.06 3.57
C GLY A 20 -10.62 -13.07 2.24
N GLU A 21 -10.31 -14.26 1.72
CA GLU A 21 -9.39 -14.40 0.58
C GLU A 21 -9.87 -13.75 -0.72
N GLY A 22 -11.19 -13.78 -0.99
CA GLY A 22 -11.76 -13.21 -2.21
C GLY A 22 -11.45 -11.72 -2.34
N PRO A 23 -11.96 -10.88 -1.41
CA PRO A 23 -11.66 -9.45 -1.40
C PRO A 23 -10.15 -9.14 -1.33
N LEU A 24 -9.36 -9.90 -0.57
CA LEU A 24 -7.91 -9.65 -0.49
C LEU A 24 -7.18 -9.89 -1.83
N ARG A 25 -7.64 -10.84 -2.66
CA ARG A 25 -7.10 -11.02 -4.02
C ARG A 25 -7.41 -9.84 -4.92
N GLU A 26 -8.60 -9.25 -4.78
CA GLU A 26 -8.98 -8.05 -5.53
C GLU A 26 -8.19 -6.82 -5.08
N VAL A 27 -7.99 -6.64 -3.77
CA VAL A 27 -7.10 -5.61 -3.22
C VAL A 27 -5.67 -5.76 -3.76
N GLU A 28 -5.15 -6.99 -3.82
CA GLU A 28 -3.82 -7.24 -4.37
C GLU A 28 -3.76 -6.90 -5.87
N ALA A 29 -4.80 -7.25 -6.66
CA ALA A 29 -4.89 -6.90 -8.06
C ALA A 29 -4.89 -5.38 -8.29
N HIS A 30 -5.75 -4.63 -7.60
CA HIS A 30 -5.77 -3.16 -7.66
C HIS A 30 -4.44 -2.55 -7.23
N GLY A 31 -3.81 -3.12 -6.20
CA GLY A 31 -2.49 -2.71 -5.74
C GLY A 31 -1.41 -2.82 -6.82
N ARG A 32 -1.42 -3.91 -7.60
CA ARG A 32 -0.48 -4.12 -8.72
C ARG A 32 -0.72 -3.13 -9.85
N GLU A 33 -1.97 -2.83 -10.19
CA GLU A 33 -2.29 -1.86 -11.24
C GLU A 33 -1.87 -0.43 -10.88
N ILE A 34 -2.07 -0.03 -9.62
CA ILE A 34 -1.61 1.28 -9.13
C ILE A 34 -0.09 1.34 -9.06
N GLU A 35 0.57 0.28 -8.59
CA GLU A 35 2.04 0.24 -8.59
C GLU A 35 2.62 0.37 -10.00
N ALA A 36 2.12 -0.39 -10.97
CA ALA A 36 2.57 -0.29 -12.36
C ALA A 36 2.37 1.12 -12.92
N SER A 37 1.27 1.78 -12.55
CA SER A 37 1.00 3.17 -12.94
C SER A 37 1.98 4.16 -12.29
N LEU A 38 2.33 3.95 -11.02
CA LEU A 38 3.31 4.77 -10.31
C LEU A 38 4.73 4.54 -10.85
N ASP A 39 5.12 3.29 -11.11
CA ASP A 39 6.43 2.92 -11.68
C ASP A 39 6.65 3.58 -13.04
N ALA A 40 5.62 3.58 -13.90
CA ALA A 40 5.68 4.23 -15.20
C ALA A 40 5.73 5.78 -15.11
N ALA A 41 5.15 6.37 -14.06
CA ALA A 41 5.03 7.82 -13.91
C ALA A 41 6.20 8.47 -13.15
N LEU A 42 6.92 7.71 -12.32
CA LEU A 42 7.97 8.23 -11.44
C LEU A 42 9.38 8.01 -12.03
N PRO A 43 10.35 8.87 -11.69
CA PRO A 43 11.73 8.74 -12.18
C PRO A 43 12.56 7.70 -11.41
N VAL A 44 11.94 6.95 -10.50
CA VAL A 44 12.53 5.92 -9.65
C VAL A 44 11.67 4.68 -9.72
N LYS A 45 12.30 3.51 -9.66
CA LYS A 45 11.58 2.24 -9.67
C LYS A 45 10.64 2.16 -8.47
N VAL A 46 9.40 1.76 -8.71
CA VAL A 46 8.44 1.42 -7.67
C VAL A 46 8.36 -0.10 -7.57
N VAL A 47 8.31 -0.63 -6.36
CA VAL A 47 8.25 -2.07 -6.11
C VAL A 47 7.07 -2.38 -5.20
N ALA A 48 6.07 -3.07 -5.73
CA ALA A 48 4.95 -3.56 -4.94
C ALA A 48 5.40 -4.67 -3.98
N LYS A 49 5.15 -4.44 -2.68
CA LYS A 49 5.37 -5.41 -1.59
C LYS A 49 4.09 -6.22 -1.31
N PRO A 50 4.19 -7.36 -0.60
CA PRO A 50 3.02 -8.15 -0.24
C PRO A 50 1.94 -7.34 0.49
N LEU A 51 0.68 -7.77 0.39
CA LEU A 51 -0.43 -7.13 1.08
C LEU A 51 -0.24 -7.19 2.60
N MET A 52 -0.35 -6.06 3.29
CA MET A 52 -0.17 -5.98 4.73
C MET A 52 -1.50 -6.21 5.46
N THR A 53 -1.62 -7.33 6.18
CA THR A 53 -2.87 -7.72 6.86
C THR A 53 -2.69 -8.03 8.35
N ARG A 54 -1.44 -8.19 8.81
CA ARG A 54 -1.10 -8.53 10.20
C ARG A 54 0.03 -7.64 10.75
N PRO A 55 0.04 -7.37 12.07
CA PRO A 55 1.09 -6.56 12.69
C PRO A 55 2.51 -7.07 12.47
N GLN A 56 2.69 -8.40 12.46
CA GLN A 56 4.01 -9.03 12.32
C GLN A 56 4.57 -8.84 10.90
N GLU A 57 3.70 -8.92 9.88
CA GLU A 57 4.04 -8.69 8.47
C GLU A 57 4.50 -7.24 8.28
N ILE A 58 3.71 -6.28 8.80
CA ILE A 58 4.02 -4.85 8.73
C ILE A 58 5.35 -4.54 9.43
N ARG A 59 5.56 -5.10 10.63
CA ARG A 59 6.81 -4.91 11.36
C ARG A 59 8.02 -5.46 10.61
N ALA A 60 7.91 -6.67 10.05
CA ALA A 60 8.98 -7.28 9.28
C ALA A 60 9.32 -6.43 8.04
N LEU A 61 8.29 -5.96 7.31
CA LEU A 61 8.47 -5.08 6.16
C LEU A 61 9.17 -3.77 6.53
N CYS A 62 8.78 -3.12 7.63
CA CYS A 62 9.42 -1.88 8.07
C CYS A 62 10.89 -2.10 8.47
N GLN A 63 11.22 -3.25 9.07
CA GLN A 63 12.61 -3.62 9.41
C GLN A 63 13.44 -3.89 8.14
N GLU A 64 12.86 -4.60 7.17
CA GLU A 64 13.47 -4.85 5.86
C GLU A 64 13.76 -3.51 5.18
N ALA A 65 12.77 -2.63 5.08
CA ALA A 65 12.92 -1.31 4.47
C ALA A 65 13.99 -0.46 5.16
N ALA A 66 14.02 -0.45 6.50
CA ALA A 66 15.00 0.32 7.26
C ALA A 66 16.45 -0.12 7.01
N SER A 67 16.67 -1.40 6.73
CA SER A 67 18.00 -1.99 6.53
C SER A 67 18.43 -2.05 5.06
N ASP A 68 17.50 -1.96 4.11
CA ASP A 68 17.82 -2.02 2.69
C ASP A 68 18.40 -0.67 2.19
N PRO A 69 19.64 -0.64 1.67
CA PRO A 69 20.23 0.57 1.11
C PRO A 69 19.58 1.03 -0.21
N LYS A 70 18.91 0.14 -0.95
CA LYS A 70 18.17 0.48 -2.18
C LYS A 70 16.80 1.07 -1.88
N CYS A 71 16.19 0.74 -0.73
CA CYS A 71 14.91 1.33 -0.33
C CYS A 71 15.12 2.81 0.05
N ALA A 72 14.60 3.72 -0.79
CA ALA A 72 14.64 5.15 -0.52
C ALA A 72 13.45 5.65 0.31
N GLY A 73 12.36 4.90 0.38
CA GLY A 73 11.14 5.29 1.07
C GLY A 73 9.97 4.36 0.77
N LEU A 74 8.88 4.57 1.50
CA LEU A 74 7.64 3.81 1.32
C LEU A 74 6.52 4.74 0.87
N ILE A 75 5.73 4.27 -0.10
CA ILE A 75 4.39 4.79 -0.39
C ILE A 75 3.39 3.82 0.22
N LEU A 76 2.58 4.30 1.15
CA LEU A 76 1.53 3.53 1.80
C LEU A 76 0.17 3.89 1.21
N TRP A 77 -0.66 2.88 0.96
CA TRP A 77 -2.05 3.06 0.59
C TRP A 77 -2.94 2.05 1.33
N ASN A 78 -3.82 2.53 2.19
CA ASN A 78 -4.84 1.69 2.82
C ASN A 78 -6.04 1.57 1.87
N HIS A 79 -6.05 0.51 1.04
CA HIS A 79 -7.16 0.24 0.12
C HIS A 79 -8.46 -0.06 0.86
N THR A 80 -8.33 -0.84 1.93
CA THR A 80 -9.40 -1.18 2.86
C THR A 80 -9.06 -0.64 4.24
N PHE A 81 -9.99 -0.73 5.20
CA PHE A 81 -9.66 -0.39 6.58
C PHE A 81 -8.55 -1.29 7.12
N SER A 82 -7.42 -0.66 7.49
CA SER A 82 -6.27 -1.34 8.08
C SER A 82 -6.04 -0.81 9.48
N PRO A 83 -6.52 -1.52 10.54
CA PRO A 83 -6.45 -1.03 11.91
C PRO A 83 -5.08 -0.49 12.29
N SER A 84 -4.97 0.82 12.55
CA SER A 84 -3.68 1.52 12.68
C SER A 84 -2.82 1.00 13.83
N LYS A 85 -3.41 0.34 14.83
CA LYS A 85 -2.67 -0.35 15.91
C LYS A 85 -1.72 -1.43 15.36
N MET A 86 -2.04 -2.07 14.24
CA MET A 86 -1.16 -3.05 13.59
C MET A 86 0.13 -2.41 13.06
N TRP A 87 0.06 -1.12 12.70
CA TRP A 87 1.17 -0.39 12.10
C TRP A 87 2.14 0.23 13.11
N ILE A 88 1.70 0.45 14.36
CA ILE A 88 2.50 1.12 15.41
C ILE A 88 3.89 0.48 15.51
N GLY A 89 3.98 -0.84 15.67
CA GLY A 89 5.25 -1.52 15.88
C GLY A 89 6.23 -1.41 14.71
N GLY A 90 5.71 -1.37 13.47
CA GLY A 90 6.53 -1.17 12.27
C GLY A 90 6.97 0.29 12.12
N LEU A 91 6.01 1.20 12.11
CA LEU A 91 6.24 2.64 11.90
C LEU A 91 7.10 3.27 12.99
N SER A 92 7.02 2.83 14.25
CA SER A 92 7.88 3.33 15.33
C SER A 92 9.36 2.97 15.14
N THR A 93 9.69 2.03 14.27
CA THR A 93 11.08 1.60 13.99
C THR A 93 11.57 1.97 12.60
N LEU A 94 10.67 2.46 11.74
CA LEU A 94 10.99 2.78 10.35
C LEU A 94 11.83 4.05 10.29
N THR A 95 12.99 3.95 9.66
CA THR A 95 13.94 5.08 9.49
C THR A 95 13.85 5.71 8.10
N LYS A 96 13.12 5.09 7.17
CA LYS A 96 12.92 5.58 5.80
C LYS A 96 11.72 6.54 5.76
N PRO A 97 11.74 7.56 4.88
CA PRO A 97 10.62 8.46 4.70
C PRO A 97 9.37 7.72 4.20
N VAL A 98 8.20 8.23 4.59
CA VAL A 98 6.90 7.68 4.23
C VAL A 98 6.06 8.74 3.53
N CYS A 99 5.43 8.35 2.43
CA CYS A 99 4.32 9.06 1.82
C CYS A 99 3.04 8.25 2.02
N HIS A 100 2.02 8.85 2.63
CA HIS A 100 0.68 8.26 2.64
C HIS A 100 -0.07 8.71 1.38
N PHE A 101 -0.22 7.81 0.41
CA PHE A 101 -0.94 8.07 -0.84
C PHE A 101 -2.43 7.81 -0.66
N HIS A 102 -3.14 8.85 -0.20
CA HIS A 102 -4.57 8.80 0.01
C HIS A 102 -5.32 8.88 -1.33
N THR A 103 -5.58 7.70 -1.91
CA THR A 103 -6.23 7.53 -3.22
C THR A 103 -7.34 6.47 -3.15
N GLN A 104 -8.07 6.31 -4.25
CA GLN A 104 -9.06 5.26 -4.46
C GLN A 104 -8.88 4.64 -5.86
N TYR A 105 -9.20 3.35 -6.01
CA TYR A 105 -9.05 2.65 -7.30
C TYR A 105 -9.95 3.27 -8.39
N ASN A 106 -11.25 3.38 -8.12
CA ASN A 106 -12.19 4.02 -9.03
C ASN A 106 -12.18 5.55 -8.86
N ARG A 107 -12.14 6.27 -9.99
CA ARG A 107 -12.31 7.73 -10.03
C ARG A 107 -13.72 8.15 -9.60
N ASP A 108 -14.73 7.52 -10.18
CA ASP A 108 -16.14 7.85 -9.96
C ASP A 108 -16.83 6.71 -9.19
N LEU A 109 -17.87 7.06 -8.43
CA LEU A 109 -18.72 6.07 -7.77
C LEU A 109 -19.67 5.41 -8.78
N PRO A 110 -19.83 4.07 -8.74
CA PRO A 110 -20.77 3.38 -9.62
C PRO A 110 -22.20 3.51 -9.09
N TRP A 111 -22.81 4.70 -9.22
CA TRP A 111 -24.10 5.05 -8.59
C TRP A 111 -25.25 4.05 -8.78
N ALA A 112 -25.31 3.38 -9.93
CA ALA A 112 -26.36 2.41 -10.25
C ALA A 112 -26.07 0.98 -9.74
N ALA A 113 -24.83 0.69 -9.37
CA ALA A 113 -24.36 -0.66 -9.04
C ALA A 113 -23.67 -0.75 -7.66
N ILE A 114 -23.49 0.36 -6.96
CA ILE A 114 -22.83 0.39 -5.65
C ILE A 114 -23.65 -0.39 -4.62
N ASP A 115 -22.98 -1.34 -3.96
CA ASP A 115 -23.55 -2.20 -2.94
C ASP A 115 -22.57 -2.40 -1.77
N MET A 116 -22.92 -3.28 -0.82
CA MET A 116 -22.09 -3.51 0.36
C MET A 116 -20.77 -4.23 0.05
N ASP A 117 -20.71 -5.02 -1.02
CA ASP A 117 -19.47 -5.70 -1.42
C ASP A 117 -18.48 -4.66 -1.95
N PHE A 118 -18.96 -3.74 -2.80
CA PHE A 118 -18.17 -2.60 -3.25
C PHE A 118 -17.68 -1.74 -2.07
N MET A 119 -18.57 -1.44 -1.11
CA MET A 119 -18.24 -0.60 0.05
C MET A 119 -17.24 -1.27 1.02
N ASN A 120 -17.28 -2.60 1.17
CA ASN A 120 -16.31 -3.33 1.98
C ASN A 120 -14.92 -3.34 1.34
N LEU A 121 -14.85 -3.33 0.01
CA LEU A 121 -13.61 -3.34 -0.74
C LEU A 121 -12.98 -1.94 -0.91
N ASN A 122 -13.77 -0.95 -1.33
CA ASN A 122 -13.29 0.37 -1.76
C ASN A 122 -13.52 1.43 -0.67
N GLN A 123 -12.78 1.32 0.43
CA GLN A 123 -13.03 2.10 1.64
C GLN A 123 -11.82 2.90 2.12
N ALA A 124 -10.92 3.26 1.20
CA ALA A 124 -9.76 4.10 1.49
C ALA A 124 -10.14 5.46 2.10
N ALA A 125 -11.37 5.93 1.92
CA ALA A 125 -11.90 7.16 2.51
C ALA A 125 -11.85 7.19 4.06
N HIS A 126 -11.93 6.03 4.72
CA HIS A 126 -11.84 5.91 6.19
C HIS A 126 -10.81 4.86 6.64
N GLY A 127 -9.96 4.43 5.71
CA GLY A 127 -9.11 3.25 5.83
C GLY A 127 -7.84 3.40 6.66
#